data_AF-A0AAW7DGJ4-F1
#
_entry.id   AF-A0AAW7DGJ4-F1
#
_cell.length_a   1.000
_cell.length_b   1.000
_cell.length_c   1.000
_cell.angle_alpha   90.00
_cell.angle_beta   90.00
_cell.angle_gamma   90.00
#
_symmetry.space_group_name_H-M   'P 1'
#
loop_
_entity.id
_entity.type
_entity.pdbx_description
1 polymer ?
#
loop_
_entity_poly.entity_id
_entity_poly.type
_entity_poly.pdbx_seq_one_letter_code
_entity_poly.pdbx_strand_id
1 'polypeptide(L)'
;MYIFSEYFSEFIKSYKPKTELPYFLEILKSIQINFDYNSFNKIVNHNGIDKITDIKTESLDFLISYADFILEDNVISDTEIQDFTFLKRIFKIKEGDFKKYKNLEMNEILKKEFIRIYSDNFVNQKEELLNLNLQSLFNLSYDEFEEIKEDEIIKSLIQGANPKDLDIAKLPKGFTLI
;
A
#
# COMPACT_ATOMS: atom_id res chain seq x y z
N MET A 1 13.11 17.61 -9.26
CA MET A 1 11.67 17.94 -9.22
C MET A 1 10.92 16.68 -9.57
N TYR A 2 9.87 16.35 -8.83
CA TYR A 2 8.97 15.24 -9.14
C TYR A 2 7.60 15.80 -9.50
N ILE A 3 6.88 15.13 -10.38
CA ILE A 3 5.54 15.55 -10.80
C ILE A 3 4.55 14.50 -10.32
N PHE A 4 3.75 14.85 -9.32
CA PHE A 4 2.65 13.99 -8.87
C PHE A 4 1.51 13.99 -9.88
N SER A 5 0.78 12.89 -9.95
CA SER A 5 -0.39 12.79 -10.81
C SER A 5 -1.54 13.71 -10.38
N GLU A 6 -2.45 13.97 -11.32
CA GLU A 6 -3.73 14.60 -11.02
C GLU A 6 -4.55 13.74 -10.05
N TYR A 7 -4.44 12.41 -10.15
CA TYR A 7 -5.15 11.47 -9.27
C TYR A 7 -4.68 11.59 -7.81
N PHE A 8 -3.36 11.71 -7.60
CA PHE A 8 -2.83 12.06 -6.27
C PHE A 8 -3.33 13.43 -5.80
N SER A 9 -3.44 14.40 -6.70
CA SER A 9 -3.96 15.74 -6.36
C SER A 9 -5.44 15.72 -5.98
N GLU A 10 -6.24 14.82 -6.56
CA GLU A 10 -7.62 14.55 -6.16
C GLU A 10 -7.68 13.92 -4.76
N PHE A 11 -6.83 12.92 -4.50
CA PHE A 11 -6.69 12.33 -3.18
C PHE A 11 -6.37 13.36 -2.09
N ILE A 12 -5.39 14.25 -2.32
CA ILE A 12 -5.05 15.30 -1.34
C ILE A 12 -6.24 16.20 -1.00
N LYS A 13 -7.14 16.46 -1.95
CA LYS A 13 -8.34 17.29 -1.73
C LYS A 13 -9.40 16.56 -0.91
N SER A 14 -9.51 15.24 -1.03
CA SER A 14 -10.47 14.41 -0.30
C SER A 14 -9.93 13.86 1.02
N TYR A 15 -8.61 13.85 1.20
CA TYR A 15 -7.94 13.29 2.37
C TYR A 15 -8.35 13.99 3.66
N LYS A 16 -8.81 13.19 4.63
CA LYS A 16 -9.14 13.62 5.99
C LYS A 16 -8.30 12.79 6.96
N PRO A 17 -7.32 13.39 7.66
CA PRO A 17 -6.50 12.63 8.60
C PRO A 17 -7.33 12.14 9.79
N LYS A 18 -6.99 10.97 10.32
CA LYS A 18 -7.62 10.43 11.55
C LYS A 18 -7.46 11.38 12.74
N THR A 19 -6.34 12.09 12.80
CA THR A 19 -6.04 13.13 13.79
C THR A 19 -5.62 14.40 13.07
N GLU A 20 -6.31 15.51 13.35
CA GLU A 20 -5.96 16.81 12.76
C GLU A 20 -4.71 17.37 13.44
N LEU A 21 -3.56 17.16 12.81
CA LEU A 21 -2.27 17.69 13.23
C LEU A 21 -1.90 18.85 12.29
N PRO A 22 -1.99 20.12 12.74
CA PRO A 22 -1.79 21.27 11.86
C PRO A 22 -0.44 21.26 11.12
N TYR A 23 0.63 20.85 11.81
CA TYR A 23 1.97 20.75 11.19
C TYR A 23 1.99 19.73 10.04
N PHE A 24 1.34 18.59 10.22
CA PHE A 24 1.35 17.53 9.22
C PHE A 24 0.51 17.94 8.00
N LEU A 25 -0.63 18.60 8.23
CA LEU A 25 -1.42 19.19 7.14
C LEU A 25 -0.64 20.23 6.34
N GLU A 26 0.19 21.04 6.98
CA GLU A 26 1.08 21.99 6.28
C GLU A 26 2.13 21.25 5.44
N ILE A 27 2.73 20.19 5.98
CA ILE A 27 3.67 19.33 5.24
C ILE A 27 2.97 18.71 4.04
N LEU A 28 1.76 18.17 4.18
CA LEU A 28 1.01 17.60 3.06
C LEU A 28 0.69 18.65 1.99
N LYS A 29 0.36 19.89 2.37
CA LYS A 29 0.15 21.00 1.41
C LYS A 29 1.39 21.37 0.61
N SER A 30 2.58 21.02 1.10
CA SER A 30 3.83 21.19 0.35
C SER A 30 4.06 20.11 -0.71
N ILE A 31 3.33 19.00 -0.63
CA ILE A 31 3.36 17.91 -1.59
C ILE A 31 2.38 18.21 -2.72
N GLN A 32 2.77 19.16 -3.58
CA GLN A 32 1.99 19.61 -4.73
C GLN A 32 2.37 18.85 -5.99
N ILE A 33 1.57 18.99 -7.06
CA ILE A 33 1.87 18.46 -8.41
C ILE A 33 3.34 18.66 -8.75
N ASN A 34 3.86 19.89 -8.62
CA ASN A 34 5.29 20.16 -8.83
C ASN A 34 6.04 20.10 -7.51
N PHE A 35 6.49 18.91 -7.13
CA PHE A 35 7.20 18.70 -5.88
C PHE A 35 8.66 19.17 -5.96
N ASP A 36 9.00 20.07 -5.03
CA ASP A 36 10.36 20.56 -4.78
C ASP A 36 10.87 20.13 -3.40
N TYR A 37 11.96 19.36 -3.40
CA TYR A 37 12.52 18.77 -2.18
C TYR A 37 13.07 19.84 -1.22
N ASN A 38 13.57 20.96 -1.74
CA ASN A 38 14.10 22.03 -0.90
C ASN A 38 12.99 22.77 -0.16
N SER A 39 11.89 23.06 -0.84
CA SER A 39 10.70 23.70 -0.27
C SER A 39 10.02 22.80 0.75
N PHE A 40 9.90 21.49 0.44
CA PHE A 40 9.43 20.48 1.38
C PHE A 40 10.25 20.48 2.68
N ASN A 41 11.58 20.37 2.59
CA ASN A 41 12.44 20.36 3.78
C ASN A 41 12.39 21.66 4.59
N LYS A 42 12.22 22.82 3.92
CA LYS A 42 12.04 24.09 4.63
C LYS A 42 10.79 24.07 5.48
N ILE A 43 9.68 23.53 4.99
CA ILE A 43 8.40 23.44 5.72
C ILE A 43 8.49 22.44 6.86
N VAL A 44 9.14 21.29 6.64
CA VAL A 44 9.42 20.29 7.69
C VAL A 44 10.24 20.93 8.83
N ASN A 45 11.34 21.60 8.50
CA ASN A 45 12.18 22.28 9.49
C ASN A 45 11.46 23.45 10.18
N HIS A 46 10.62 24.19 9.46
CA HIS A 46 9.82 25.29 10.02
C HIS A 46 8.85 24.80 11.11
N ASN A 47 8.36 23.58 10.96
CA ASN A 47 7.50 22.91 11.93
C ASN A 47 8.27 22.23 13.08
N GLY A 48 9.58 22.49 13.22
CA GLY A 48 10.40 21.97 14.32
C GLY A 48 10.70 20.48 14.23
N ILE A 49 10.57 19.88 13.04
CA ILE A 49 10.85 18.46 12.81
C ILE A 49 12.31 18.32 12.38
N ASP A 50 13.16 17.87 13.31
CA ASP A 50 14.59 17.67 13.05
C ASP A 50 14.84 16.49 12.09
N LYS A 51 14.04 15.42 12.21
CA LYS A 51 14.12 14.24 11.34
C LYS A 51 12.76 13.94 10.77
N ILE A 52 12.68 13.76 9.45
CA ILE A 52 11.43 13.35 8.79
C ILE A 52 10.82 12.04 9.34
N THR A 53 11.65 11.19 9.96
CA THR A 53 11.19 9.97 10.62
C THR A 53 10.39 10.21 11.90
N ASP A 54 10.42 11.43 12.44
CA ASP A 54 9.69 11.79 13.66
C ASP A 54 8.19 11.90 13.38
N ILE A 55 7.78 12.11 12.13
CA ILE A 55 6.39 12.09 11.65
C ILE A 55 6.01 10.78 10.95
N LYS A 56 6.74 9.69 11.24
CA LYS A 56 6.57 8.42 10.53
C LYS A 56 5.18 7.83 10.70
N THR A 57 4.59 7.91 11.89
CA THR A 57 3.27 7.33 12.15
C THR A 57 2.20 8.00 11.30
N GLU A 58 2.23 9.33 11.22
CA GLU A 58 1.33 10.16 10.42
C GLU A 58 1.54 9.91 8.93
N SER A 59 2.80 9.79 8.52
CA SER A 59 3.17 9.45 7.14
C SER A 59 2.64 8.09 6.73
N LEU A 60 2.69 7.10 7.62
CA LEU A 60 2.13 5.77 7.38
C LEU A 60 0.59 5.80 7.37
N ASP A 61 -0.07 6.56 8.25
CA ASP A 61 -1.53 6.76 8.18
C ASP A 61 -1.94 7.37 6.84
N PHE A 62 -1.21 8.38 6.37
CA PHE A 62 -1.41 8.99 5.07
C PHE A 62 -1.25 7.98 3.92
N LEU A 63 -0.20 7.17 3.95
CA LEU A 63 0.04 6.13 2.94
C LEU A 63 -1.02 5.02 2.99
N ILE A 64 -1.51 4.62 4.16
CA ILE A 64 -2.63 3.67 4.28
C ILE A 64 -3.87 4.25 3.60
N SER A 65 -4.22 5.51 3.87
CA SER A 65 -5.36 6.15 3.22
C SER A 65 -5.17 6.30 1.71
N TYR A 66 -3.95 6.58 1.26
CA TYR A 66 -3.68 6.66 -0.18
C TYR A 66 -3.76 5.29 -0.85
N ALA A 67 -3.29 4.22 -0.18
CA ALA A 67 -3.40 2.85 -0.67
C ALA A 67 -4.87 2.43 -0.82
N ASP A 68 -5.72 2.73 0.17
CA ASP A 68 -7.15 2.42 0.08
C ASP A 68 -7.82 3.20 -1.06
N PHE A 69 -7.43 4.45 -1.29
CA PHE A 69 -7.93 5.28 -2.39
C PHE A 69 -7.57 4.72 -3.79
N ILE A 70 -6.29 4.39 -4.02
CA ILE A 70 -5.84 3.84 -5.33
C ILE A 70 -6.31 2.41 -5.60
N LEU A 71 -6.90 1.74 -4.60
CA LEU A 71 -7.45 0.40 -4.73
C LEU A 71 -8.98 0.39 -4.94
N GLU A 72 -9.63 1.56 -4.98
CA GLU A 72 -11.09 1.65 -5.15
C GLU A 72 -11.58 1.03 -6.48
N ASP A 73 -10.79 1.16 -7.56
CA ASP A 73 -11.12 0.61 -8.88
C ASP A 73 -10.55 -0.80 -9.11
N ASN A 74 -9.90 -1.38 -8.09
CA ASN A 74 -9.28 -2.70 -8.09
C ASN A 74 -8.05 -2.83 -9.00
N VAL A 75 -7.47 -1.73 -9.51
CA VAL A 75 -6.31 -1.75 -10.40
C VAL A 75 -5.34 -0.64 -10.01
N ILE A 76 -4.10 -0.99 -9.70
CA ILE A 76 -3.07 0.02 -9.46
C ILE A 76 -2.34 0.31 -10.77
N SER A 77 -2.41 1.55 -11.24
CA SER A 77 -1.66 2.03 -12.40
C SER A 77 -0.19 2.28 -12.08
N ASP A 78 0.67 2.25 -13.10
CA ASP A 78 2.10 2.56 -12.96
C ASP A 78 2.34 3.95 -12.34
N THR A 79 1.47 4.91 -12.65
CA THR A 79 1.55 6.27 -12.11
C THR A 79 1.29 6.29 -10.61
N GLU A 80 0.28 5.56 -10.12
CA GLU A 80 -0.01 5.46 -8.69
C GLU A 80 1.10 4.74 -7.94
N ILE A 81 1.70 3.70 -8.54
CA ILE A 81 2.88 3.03 -7.98
C ILE A 81 4.05 4.00 -7.85
N GLN A 82 4.28 4.84 -8.87
CA GLN A 82 5.34 5.85 -8.84
C GLN A 82 5.10 6.90 -7.76
N ASP A 83 3.87 7.43 -7.66
CA ASP A 83 3.48 8.41 -6.64
C ASP A 83 3.64 7.82 -5.24
N PHE A 84 3.11 6.62 -5.00
CA PHE A 84 3.22 5.92 -3.72
C PHE A 84 4.67 5.62 -3.35
N THR A 85 5.48 5.16 -4.31
CA THR A 85 6.91 4.89 -4.11
C THR A 85 7.69 6.16 -3.80
N PHE A 86 7.36 7.26 -4.47
CA PHE A 86 7.96 8.56 -4.22
C PHE A 86 7.64 9.06 -2.80
N LEU A 87 6.38 8.90 -2.35
CA LEU A 87 5.94 9.25 -1.00
C LEU A 87 6.69 8.45 0.06
N LYS A 88 6.80 7.12 -0.10
CA LYS A 88 7.62 6.27 0.78
C LYS A 88 9.05 6.79 0.90
N ARG A 89 9.64 7.22 -0.22
CA ARG A 89 11.02 7.76 -0.24
C ARG A 89 11.15 9.07 0.52
N ILE A 90 10.26 10.04 0.31
CA ILE A 90 10.37 11.34 0.99
C ILE A 90 10.13 11.22 2.50
N PHE A 91 9.22 10.34 2.92
CA PHE A 91 8.95 10.05 4.33
C PHE A 91 9.92 9.05 4.96
N LYS A 92 10.89 8.53 4.19
CA LYS A 92 11.87 7.53 4.62
C LYS A 92 11.22 6.28 5.23
N ILE A 93 10.15 5.81 4.61
CA ILE A 93 9.48 4.54 4.94
C ILE A 93 10.34 3.38 4.43
N LYS A 94 10.58 2.41 5.29
CA LYS A 94 11.42 1.24 5.04
C LYS A 94 10.58 -0.04 5.03
N GLU A 95 11.18 -1.11 4.54
CA GLU A 95 10.65 -2.47 4.69
C GLU A 95 10.33 -2.76 6.17
N GLY A 96 9.19 -3.41 6.39
CA GLY A 96 8.69 -3.74 7.73
C GLY A 96 8.05 -2.58 8.51
N ASP A 97 8.13 -1.32 8.06
CA ASP A 97 7.49 -0.20 8.78
C ASP A 97 5.96 -0.35 8.83
N PHE A 98 5.32 -0.74 7.71
CA PHE A 98 3.88 -0.99 7.69
C PHE A 98 3.48 -2.11 8.65
N LYS A 99 4.17 -3.26 8.60
CA LYS A 99 3.91 -4.38 9.52
C LYS A 99 4.16 -3.99 10.98
N LYS A 100 5.13 -3.12 11.26
CA LYS A 100 5.44 -2.71 12.65
C LYS A 100 4.42 -1.72 13.21
N TYR A 101 3.99 -0.74 12.43
CA TYR A 101 3.23 0.41 12.93
C TYR A 101 1.77 0.46 12.46
N LYS A 102 1.42 -0.24 11.38
CA LYS A 102 0.11 -0.26 10.72
C LYS A 102 -0.30 -1.67 10.31
N ASN A 103 0.07 -2.68 11.10
CA ASN A 103 -0.19 -4.08 10.78
C ASN A 103 -1.67 -4.34 10.51
N LEU A 104 -2.52 -3.80 11.38
CA LEU A 104 -3.96 -4.05 11.32
C LEU A 104 -4.53 -3.43 10.05
N GLU A 105 -4.30 -2.13 9.82
CA GLU A 105 -4.86 -1.43 8.66
C GLU A 105 -4.33 -1.97 7.32
N MET A 106 -3.04 -2.30 7.25
CA MET A 106 -2.45 -2.95 6.09
C MET A 106 -3.12 -4.30 5.81
N ASN A 107 -3.30 -5.13 6.84
CA ASN A 107 -3.95 -6.44 6.68
C ASN A 107 -5.44 -6.31 6.29
N GLU A 108 -6.14 -5.28 6.77
CA GLU A 108 -7.54 -5.04 6.36
C GLU A 108 -7.64 -4.73 4.87
N ILE A 109 -6.76 -3.85 4.36
CA ILE A 109 -6.68 -3.54 2.92
C ILE A 109 -6.33 -4.82 2.14
N LEU A 110 -5.26 -5.51 2.51
CA LEU A 110 -4.82 -6.71 1.79
C LEU A 110 -5.88 -7.82 1.79
N LYS A 111 -6.56 -8.05 2.92
CA LYS A 111 -7.63 -9.06 3.01
C LYS A 111 -8.81 -8.74 2.11
N LYS A 112 -9.22 -7.46 2.02
CA LYS A 112 -10.27 -7.03 1.09
C LYS A 112 -9.91 -7.38 -0.36
N GLU A 113 -8.66 -7.12 -0.75
CA GLU A 113 -8.16 -7.42 -2.09
C GLU A 113 -8.06 -8.94 -2.34
N PHE A 114 -7.54 -9.71 -1.39
CA PHE A 114 -7.41 -11.17 -1.52
C PHE A 114 -8.77 -11.86 -1.59
N ILE A 115 -9.76 -11.42 -0.81
CA ILE A 115 -11.14 -11.94 -0.93
C ILE A 115 -11.64 -11.78 -2.36
N ARG A 116 -11.35 -10.64 -3.02
CA ARG A 116 -11.77 -10.40 -4.41
C ARG A 116 -10.97 -11.28 -5.39
N ILE A 117 -9.64 -11.24 -5.31
CA ILE A 117 -8.71 -11.96 -6.19
C ILE A 117 -9.00 -13.47 -6.21
N TYR A 118 -9.37 -14.04 -5.06
CA TYR A 118 -9.57 -15.48 -4.92
C TYR A 118 -11.04 -15.92 -5.02
N SER A 119 -11.98 -14.99 -5.26
CA SER A 119 -13.42 -15.24 -5.19
C SER A 119 -13.96 -16.16 -6.29
N ASP A 120 -13.34 -16.17 -7.47
CA ASP A 120 -13.75 -16.98 -8.62
C ASP A 120 -12.89 -18.25 -8.78
N ASN A 121 -12.02 -18.52 -7.80
CA ASN A 121 -11.10 -19.67 -7.76
C ASN A 121 -10.06 -19.69 -8.90
N PHE A 122 -9.80 -18.55 -9.55
CA PHE A 122 -8.85 -18.43 -10.64
C PHE A 122 -8.17 -17.05 -10.64
N VAL A 123 -6.87 -17.02 -10.43
CA VAL A 123 -6.08 -15.79 -10.51
C VAL A 123 -5.67 -15.55 -11.97
N ASN A 124 -6.17 -14.48 -12.55
CA ASN A 124 -5.81 -14.06 -13.90
C ASN A 124 -4.57 -13.14 -13.92
N GLN A 125 -4.02 -12.87 -15.11
CA GLN A 125 -2.81 -12.03 -15.27
C GLN A 125 -2.90 -10.63 -14.65
N LYS A 126 -4.10 -10.02 -14.61
CA LYS A 126 -4.28 -8.71 -13.97
C LYS A 126 -4.21 -8.82 -12.45
N GLU A 127 -4.71 -9.92 -11.90
CA GLU A 127 -4.68 -10.20 -10.47
C GLU A 127 -3.29 -10.64 -10.01
N GLU A 128 -2.56 -11.40 -10.83
CA GLU A 128 -1.12 -11.69 -10.62
C GLU A 128 -0.33 -10.37 -10.53
N LEU A 129 -0.55 -9.45 -11.49
CA LEU A 129 0.10 -8.14 -11.47
C LEU A 129 -0.31 -7.33 -10.24
N LEU A 130 -1.59 -7.37 -9.86
CA LEU A 130 -2.08 -6.72 -8.65
C LEU A 130 -1.42 -7.29 -7.39
N ASN A 131 -1.26 -8.62 -7.28
CA ASN A 131 -0.55 -9.26 -6.16
C ASN A 131 0.88 -8.71 -6.03
N LEU A 132 1.63 -8.65 -7.13
CA LEU A 132 2.98 -8.08 -7.15
C LEU A 132 2.98 -6.60 -6.72
N ASN A 133 2.01 -5.82 -7.19
CA ASN A 133 1.88 -4.42 -6.84
C ASN A 133 1.52 -4.23 -5.36
N LEU A 134 0.60 -5.02 -4.80
CA LEU A 134 0.22 -5.00 -3.38
C LEU A 134 1.41 -5.34 -2.48
N GLN A 135 2.17 -6.38 -2.83
CA GLN A 135 3.39 -6.73 -2.12
C GLN A 135 4.39 -5.57 -2.11
N SER A 136 4.61 -4.95 -3.27
CA SER A 136 5.54 -3.83 -3.45
C SER A 136 5.07 -2.56 -2.73
N LEU A 137 3.77 -2.22 -2.77
CA LEU A 137 3.20 -1.05 -2.11
C LEU A 137 3.54 -1.04 -0.62
N PHE A 138 3.30 -2.16 0.06
CA PHE A 138 3.51 -2.29 1.51
C PHE A 138 4.93 -2.70 1.91
N ASN A 139 5.85 -2.85 0.95
CA ASN A 139 7.22 -3.36 1.17
C ASN A 139 7.20 -4.65 2.03
N LEU A 140 6.39 -5.62 1.61
CA LEU A 140 6.34 -6.92 2.29
C LEU A 140 7.36 -7.87 1.67
N SER A 141 8.06 -8.61 2.53
CA SER A 141 8.85 -9.73 2.04
C SER A 141 7.93 -10.81 1.47
N TYR A 142 8.49 -11.70 0.65
CA TYR A 142 7.73 -12.76 0.01
C TYR A 142 6.98 -13.66 1.02
N ASP A 143 7.70 -14.10 2.06
CA ASP A 143 7.13 -14.99 3.08
C ASP A 143 5.99 -14.30 3.85
N GLU A 144 6.13 -13.01 4.13
CA GLU A 144 5.08 -12.24 4.81
C GLU A 144 3.84 -12.07 3.95
N PHE A 145 4.01 -11.86 2.65
CA PHE A 145 2.89 -11.72 1.73
C PHE A 145 2.13 -13.05 1.55
N GLU A 146 2.84 -14.17 1.41
CA GLU A 146 2.24 -15.50 1.34
C GLU A 146 1.48 -15.86 2.62
N GLU A 147 2.02 -15.52 3.81
CA GLU A 147 1.34 -15.73 5.10
C GLU A 147 -0.01 -15.01 5.16
N ILE A 148 -0.10 -13.77 4.66
CA ILE A 148 -1.34 -12.99 4.71
C ILE A 148 -2.39 -13.55 3.73
N LYS A 149 -1.97 -14.09 2.58
CA LYS A 149 -2.86 -14.70 1.57
C LYS A 149 -3.41 -16.08 1.97
N GLU A 150 -2.74 -16.77 2.90
CA GLU A 150 -2.96 -18.20 3.17
C GLU A 150 -4.43 -18.56 3.44
N ASP A 151 -5.12 -17.77 4.26
CA ASP A 151 -6.52 -18.02 4.63
C ASP A 151 -7.45 -18.06 3.40
N GLU A 152 -7.32 -17.09 2.48
CA GLU A 152 -8.17 -17.03 1.30
C GLU A 152 -7.79 -18.09 0.26
N ILE A 153 -6.50 -18.41 0.13
CA ILE A 153 -6.04 -19.54 -0.71
C ILE A 153 -6.66 -20.86 -0.22
N ILE A 154 -6.58 -21.16 1.08
CA ILE A 154 -7.14 -22.38 1.66
C ILE A 154 -8.65 -22.46 1.38
N LYS A 155 -9.35 -21.34 1.54
CA LYS A 155 -10.79 -21.26 1.30
C LYS A 155 -11.13 -21.54 -0.17
N SER A 156 -10.40 -20.99 -1.14
CA SER A 156 -10.59 -21.29 -2.56
C SER A 156 -10.31 -22.76 -2.88
N LEU A 157 -9.26 -23.34 -2.30
CA LEU A 157 -8.95 -24.77 -2.46
C LEU A 157 -10.08 -25.66 -1.91
N ILE A 158 -10.66 -25.33 -0.75
CA ILE A 158 -11.82 -26.04 -0.18
C ILE A 158 -13.04 -25.95 -1.12
N GLN A 159 -13.17 -24.85 -1.85
CA GLN A 159 -14.23 -24.65 -2.85
C GLN A 159 -13.97 -25.36 -4.18
N GLY A 160 -12.84 -26.06 -4.32
CA GLY A 160 -12.51 -26.84 -5.51
C GLY A 160 -11.63 -26.11 -6.52
N ALA A 161 -11.00 -24.99 -6.13
CA ALA A 161 -9.98 -24.35 -6.95
C ALA A 161 -8.83 -25.31 -7.28
N ASN A 162 -8.34 -25.24 -8.51
CA ASN A 162 -7.11 -25.93 -8.89
C ASN A 162 -5.91 -25.11 -8.38
N PRO A 163 -5.01 -25.71 -7.58
CA PRO A 163 -3.86 -24.98 -7.01
C PRO A 163 -2.96 -24.29 -8.04
N LYS A 164 -2.90 -24.81 -9.28
CA LYS A 164 -2.10 -24.22 -10.36
C LYS A 164 -2.63 -22.88 -10.86
N ASP A 165 -3.89 -22.57 -10.54
CA ASP A 165 -4.59 -21.40 -11.01
C ASP A 165 -4.64 -20.28 -9.95
N LEU A 166 -3.94 -20.42 -8.81
CA LEU A 166 -4.07 -19.52 -7.66
C LEU A 166 -2.86 -18.60 -7.39
N ASP A 167 -1.86 -18.55 -8.29
CA ASP A 167 -0.65 -17.74 -8.08
C ASP A 167 -0.01 -17.94 -6.68
N ILE A 168 0.26 -19.21 -6.35
CA ILE A 168 0.79 -19.62 -5.05
C ILE A 168 2.21 -20.19 -5.16
N ALA A 169 3.04 -19.85 -4.17
CA ALA A 169 4.40 -20.38 -4.05
C ALA A 169 4.43 -21.88 -3.81
N LYS A 170 3.53 -22.30 -2.91
CA LYS A 170 3.53 -23.56 -2.21
C LYS A 170 2.09 -23.91 -1.88
N LEU A 171 1.78 -25.19 -1.95
CA LEU A 171 0.50 -25.69 -1.45
C LEU A 171 0.42 -25.53 0.07
N PRO A 172 -0.69 -25.02 0.61
CA PRO A 172 -0.94 -25.06 2.04
C PRO A 172 -0.91 -26.50 2.57
N LYS A 173 -0.51 -26.66 3.83
CA LYS A 173 -0.40 -27.98 4.47
C LYS A 173 -1.75 -28.69 4.44
N GLY A 174 -1.75 -29.95 4.01
CA GLY A 174 -2.97 -30.78 3.94
C GLY A 174 -3.62 -30.84 2.56
N PHE A 175 -3.14 -30.06 1.58
CA PHE A 175 -3.57 -30.15 0.19
C PHE A 175 -2.54 -30.90 -0.67
N THR A 176 -3.03 -31.67 -1.64
CA THR A 176 -2.19 -32.41 -2.60
C THR A 176 -2.64 -32.11 -4.02
N LEU A 177 -1.68 -31.92 -4.94
CA LEU A 177 -1.98 -31.91 -6.37
C LEU A 177 -2.43 -33.32 -6.76
N ILE A 178 -3.66 -33.41 -7.28
CA ILE A 178 -4.20 -34.64 -7.88
C ILE A 178 -3.67 -34.76 -9.31
#